data_AF-A0A060YK46-F1
#
_entry.id   AF-A0A060YK46-F1
#
_cell.length_a   1.000
_cell.length_b   1.000
_cell.length_c   1.000
_cell.angle_alpha   90.00
_cell.angle_beta   90.00
_cell.angle_gamma   90.00
#
_symmetry.space_group_name_H-M   'P 1'
#
loop_
_entity.id
_entity.type
_entity.pdbx_description
1 polymer ?
#
loop_
_entity_poly.entity_id
_entity_poly.type
_entity_poly.pdbx_seq_one_letter_code
_entity_poly.pdbx_strand_id
1 'polypeptide(L)'
;MAKYKVTVYTHNIATATTMNNVFIKLVGENGESKRTWLTSLKGGFYQGTASREFDVVCPSSLGTLVLIELDKQPLPLFPQDAWFPSKVVVTTPEGDTCQFPIYRWIMDKEVHLFREGTAKRLCDETNHLARYSREKEMKTRTELYCWDTYKEGFPGSMKADNPLDLPSEIQFSFTKATQFLFTAATGITELKLKGYSDSKKSWKNIDEISKVFCCNRTVISAGRYSAGIIYMMTLLYGQKILFVFINGSQASDIMSPEKYIYWKGASSSSLCTFTTLGNIFLLDYKNLDGLKANVINRKKQYMAAPLVLLYRTPDDKLVPIAIQLKQKPAKDNPIFLPTDSEYDWLLAKIFVRSADFQEHQLNVHLLRTHLLAEVFAVALLRNMPMVHPLYKVHNTVQHSIT
;
A
#
# COMPACT_ATOMS: atom_id res chain seq x y z
N MET A 1 -6.63 39.07 33.79
CA MET A 1 -5.76 37.95 33.37
C MET A 1 -6.62 36.88 32.74
N ALA A 2 -6.33 36.54 31.49
CA ALA A 2 -7.00 35.48 30.75
C ALA A 2 -6.28 34.14 31.02
N LYS A 3 -7.01 33.13 31.48
CA LYS A 3 -6.47 31.81 31.80
C LYS A 3 -6.92 30.81 30.73
N TYR A 4 -5.95 30.19 30.06
CA TYR A 4 -6.16 29.13 29.08
C TYR A 4 -5.77 27.79 29.69
N LYS A 5 -6.66 26.81 29.61
CA LYS A 5 -6.35 25.43 30.03
C LYS A 5 -5.87 24.66 28.80
N VAL A 6 -4.62 24.21 28.83
CA VAL A 6 -3.96 23.48 27.74
C VAL A 6 -3.85 22.01 28.12
N THR A 7 -4.47 21.15 27.33
CA THR A 7 -4.46 19.70 27.51
C THR A 7 -3.69 19.03 26.37
N VAL A 8 -2.55 18.42 26.69
CA VAL A 8 -1.67 17.75 25.72
C VAL A 8 -1.91 16.25 25.74
N TYR A 9 -2.11 15.66 24.57
CA TYR A 9 -2.30 14.23 24.39
C TYR A 9 -1.08 13.63 23.69
N THR A 10 -0.48 12.61 24.30
CA THR A 10 0.59 11.80 23.67
C THR A 10 -0.03 10.52 23.12
N HIS A 11 0.29 10.17 21.88
CA HIS A 11 -0.33 9.02 21.24
C HIS A 11 0.14 7.71 21.86
N ASN A 12 -0.70 6.67 21.80
CA ASN A 12 -0.38 5.36 22.36
C ASN A 12 0.29 4.45 21.32
N ILE A 13 1.45 4.86 20.85
CA ILE A 13 2.32 4.05 19.98
C ILE A 13 3.68 3.88 20.65
N ALA A 14 4.36 2.78 20.35
CA ALA A 14 5.69 2.53 20.89
C ALA A 14 6.63 3.72 20.63
N THR A 15 7.45 4.03 21.63
CA THR A 15 8.45 5.11 21.62
C THR A 15 7.89 6.53 21.45
N ALA A 16 6.58 6.74 21.66
CA ALA A 16 5.97 8.08 21.56
C ALA A 16 6.28 9.00 22.75
N THR A 17 6.84 8.47 23.84
CA THR A 17 7.15 9.20 25.07
C THR A 17 8.31 10.18 24.89
N THR A 18 8.20 11.36 25.50
CA THR A 18 9.32 12.29 25.69
C THR A 18 9.55 12.63 27.15
N MET A 19 10.82 12.73 27.54
CA MET A 19 11.30 13.28 28.81
C MET A 19 11.89 14.68 28.64
N ASN A 20 12.00 15.17 27.40
CA ASN A 20 12.45 16.52 27.10
C ASN A 20 11.40 17.54 27.61
N ASN A 21 11.87 18.76 27.88
CA ASN A 21 11.02 19.87 28.32
C ASN A 21 10.20 20.38 27.14
N VAL A 22 8.87 20.31 27.23
CA VAL A 22 7.95 20.79 26.19
C VAL A 22 7.50 22.21 26.49
N PHE A 23 7.52 23.07 25.48
CA PHE A 23 7.08 24.45 25.57
C PHE A 23 5.98 24.72 24.56
N ILE A 24 5.03 25.58 24.94
CA ILE A 24 3.93 26.00 24.08
C ILE A 24 3.82 27.53 24.01
N LYS A 25 3.39 28.03 22.86
CA LYS A 25 2.92 29.40 22.67
C LYS A 25 1.55 29.38 22.00
N LEU A 26 0.59 30.12 22.54
CA LEU A 26 -0.75 30.26 21.98
C LEU A 26 -0.77 31.52 21.10
N VAL A 27 -1.30 31.42 19.89
CA VAL A 27 -1.39 32.54 18.95
C VAL A 27 -2.84 32.71 18.51
N GLY A 28 -3.42 33.85 18.87
CA GLY A 28 -4.78 34.24 18.51
C GLY A 28 -4.82 35.52 17.70
N GLU A 29 -6.03 35.93 17.31
CA GLU A 29 -6.26 37.12 16.47
C GLU A 29 -5.87 38.43 17.16
N ASN A 30 -5.97 38.49 18.49
CA ASN A 30 -5.70 39.71 19.27
C ASN A 30 -4.29 39.72 19.89
N GLY A 31 -3.48 38.68 19.67
CA GLY A 31 -2.12 38.61 20.19
C GLY A 31 -1.65 37.19 20.48
N GLU A 32 -0.53 37.09 21.20
CA GLU A 32 0.14 35.84 21.50
C GLU A 32 0.50 35.71 22.99
N SER A 33 0.55 34.48 23.48
CA SER A 33 1.09 34.20 24.81
C SER A 33 2.62 34.30 24.80
N LYS A 34 3.21 34.40 25.99
CA LYS A 34 4.64 34.07 26.15
C LYS A 34 4.84 32.58 25.88
N ARG A 35 6.07 32.20 25.50
CA ARG A 35 6.49 30.80 25.46
C ARG A 35 6.48 30.24 26.89
N THR A 36 5.63 29.26 27.15
CA THR A 36 5.41 28.69 28.48
C THR A 36 5.90 27.25 28.55
N TRP A 37 6.69 26.93 29.58
CA TRP A 37 7.11 25.57 29.86
C TRP A 37 5.95 24.76 30.46
N LEU A 38 5.62 23.64 29.82
CA LEU A 38 4.59 22.73 30.30
C LEU A 38 5.16 21.77 31.35
N THR A 39 5.37 22.30 32.55
CA THR A 39 5.93 21.55 33.67
C THR A 39 4.87 20.77 34.44
N SER A 40 5.20 19.54 34.84
CA SER A 40 4.34 18.67 35.64
C SER A 40 5.15 17.92 36.68
N LEU A 41 4.61 17.77 37.88
CA LEU A 41 5.20 16.98 38.98
C LEU A 41 5.44 15.51 38.57
N LYS A 42 4.70 15.00 37.59
CA LYS A 42 4.84 13.61 37.10
C LYS A 42 5.98 13.42 36.10
N GLY A 43 6.65 14.52 35.67
CA GLY A 43 7.73 14.52 34.67
C GLY A 43 7.31 14.05 33.28
N GLY A 44 7.99 14.51 32.21
CA GLY A 44 7.82 14.04 30.83
C GLY A 44 6.39 14.06 30.24
N PHE A 45 6.21 13.42 29.09
CA PHE A 45 4.93 13.16 28.43
C PHE A 45 4.94 11.71 27.95
N TYR A 46 4.15 10.85 28.60
CA TYR A 46 4.23 9.39 28.42
C TYR A 46 3.16 8.87 27.47
N GLN A 47 3.54 7.94 26.59
CA GLN A 47 2.63 7.16 25.77
C GLN A 47 1.58 6.44 26.66
N GLY A 48 0.34 6.34 26.18
CA GLY A 48 -0.74 5.64 26.89
C GLY A 48 -1.30 6.37 28.12
N THR A 49 -0.78 7.56 28.48
CA THR A 49 -1.44 8.43 29.47
C THR A 49 -2.58 9.22 28.83
N ALA A 50 -3.72 9.35 29.53
CA ALA A 50 -4.95 9.90 28.94
C ALA A 50 -4.77 11.33 28.40
N SER A 51 -4.15 12.22 29.17
CA SER A 51 -3.70 13.56 28.77
C SER A 51 -3.03 14.26 29.95
N ARG A 52 -2.41 15.42 29.69
CA ARG A 52 -1.87 16.30 30.73
C ARG A 52 -2.39 17.71 30.58
N GLU A 53 -2.93 18.27 31.66
CA GLU A 53 -3.47 19.63 31.71
C GLU A 53 -2.47 20.61 32.32
N PHE A 54 -2.43 21.82 31.77
CA PHE A 54 -1.56 22.92 32.19
C PHE A 54 -2.30 24.25 32.06
N ASP A 55 -1.89 25.24 32.84
CA ASP A 55 -2.45 26.58 32.79
C ASP A 55 -1.49 27.54 32.08
N VAL A 56 -1.98 28.24 31.05
CA VAL A 56 -1.27 29.32 30.37
C VAL A 56 -2.00 30.63 30.65
N VAL A 57 -1.33 31.56 31.34
CA VAL A 57 -1.92 32.82 31.78
C VAL A 57 -1.42 33.97 30.90
N CYS A 58 -2.36 34.73 30.35
CA CYS A 58 -2.10 35.91 29.52
C CYS A 58 -2.65 37.19 30.19
N PRO A 59 -2.07 38.37 29.92
CA PRO A 59 -2.60 39.63 30.44
C PRO A 59 -4.04 39.89 30.01
N SER A 60 -4.34 39.66 28.73
CA SER A 60 -5.63 39.83 28.06
C SER A 60 -6.03 38.59 27.27
N SER A 61 -7.30 38.51 26.85
CA SER A 61 -7.75 37.45 25.94
C SER A 61 -7.06 37.60 24.58
N LEU A 62 -6.64 36.46 24.01
CA LEU A 62 -6.00 36.33 22.71
C LEU A 62 -7.02 36.32 21.55
N GLY A 63 -8.32 36.37 21.86
CA GLY A 63 -9.39 36.20 20.85
C GLY A 63 -9.44 34.78 20.31
N THR A 64 -9.90 34.61 19.07
CA THR A 64 -9.95 33.31 18.39
C THR A 64 -8.55 32.78 18.21
N LEU A 65 -8.26 31.57 18.71
CA LEU A 65 -6.96 30.93 18.53
C LEU A 65 -6.80 30.46 17.08
N VAL A 66 -5.67 30.77 16.46
CA VAL A 66 -5.37 30.49 15.05
C VAL A 66 -4.42 29.30 14.91
N LEU A 67 -3.39 29.28 15.76
CA LEU A 67 -2.34 28.28 15.78
C LEU A 67 -1.68 28.18 17.15
N ILE A 68 -0.91 27.12 17.34
CA ILE A 68 0.01 26.96 18.46
C ILE A 68 1.44 26.79 17.93
N GLU A 69 2.40 27.27 18.70
CA GLU A 69 3.81 26.89 18.54
C GLU A 69 4.16 25.87 19.62
N LEU A 70 4.83 24.79 19.23
CA LEU A 70 5.21 23.70 20.11
C LEU A 70 6.65 23.31 19.83
N ASP A 71 7.47 23.24 20.87
CA ASP A 71 8.86 22.81 20.76
C ASP A 71 9.28 21.99 21.99
N LYS A 72 10.36 21.22 21.85
CA LYS A 72 10.95 20.46 22.95
C LYS A 72 12.44 20.73 23.08
N GLN A 73 12.91 20.83 24.32
CA GLN A 73 14.32 21.02 24.63
C GLN A 73 14.82 19.89 25.52
N PRO A 74 16.01 19.31 25.25
CA PRO A 74 16.54 18.24 26.07
C PRO A 74 16.85 18.72 27.48
N LEU A 75 16.76 17.80 28.43
CA LEU A 75 17.26 18.04 29.78
C LEU A 75 18.80 18.10 29.74
N PRO A 76 19.44 18.91 30.60
CA PRO A 76 20.88 18.90 30.75
C PRO A 76 21.39 17.47 30.98
N LEU A 77 22.41 17.04 30.23
CA LEU A 77 23.03 15.71 30.28
C LEU A 77 22.19 14.54 29.74
N PHE A 78 20.98 14.78 29.22
CA PHE A 78 20.18 13.74 28.56
C PHE A 78 20.16 13.92 27.04
N PRO A 79 20.15 12.81 26.27
CA PRO A 79 20.03 12.89 24.82
C PRO A 79 18.66 13.46 24.43
N GLN A 80 18.63 14.02 23.23
CA GLN A 80 17.39 14.39 22.57
C GLN A 80 16.57 13.13 22.29
N ASP A 81 15.30 13.14 22.68
CA ASP A 81 14.37 12.05 22.40
C ASP A 81 13.40 12.42 21.26
N ALA A 82 12.61 11.44 20.84
CA ALA A 82 11.50 11.62 19.91
C ALA A 82 10.20 11.81 20.69
N TRP A 83 9.24 12.53 20.13
CA TRP A 83 7.91 12.69 20.72
C TRP A 83 6.83 12.55 19.68
N PHE A 84 5.75 11.81 19.97
CA PHE A 84 4.57 11.74 19.10
C PHE A 84 3.32 12.25 19.84
N PRO A 85 3.07 13.57 19.83
CA PRO A 85 1.81 14.11 20.30
C PRO A 85 0.68 13.83 19.30
N SER A 86 -0.49 13.42 19.80
CA SER A 86 -1.68 13.25 18.97
C SER A 86 -2.38 14.58 18.73
N LYS A 87 -2.67 15.34 19.79
CA LYS A 87 -3.31 16.65 19.72
C LYS A 87 -3.06 17.49 20.96
N VAL A 88 -3.29 18.80 20.83
CA VAL A 88 -3.44 19.72 21.94
C VAL A 88 -4.86 20.28 21.94
N VAL A 89 -5.49 20.33 23.09
CA VAL A 89 -6.82 20.91 23.28
C VAL A 89 -6.65 22.13 24.18
N VAL A 90 -7.22 23.26 23.78
CA VAL A 90 -7.14 24.51 24.56
C VAL A 90 -8.55 24.95 24.89
N THR A 91 -8.87 25.05 26.18
CA THR A 91 -10.09 25.71 26.66
C THR A 91 -9.77 27.17 26.94
N THR A 92 -10.50 28.07 26.28
CA THR A 92 -10.31 29.52 26.40
C THR A 92 -10.94 30.06 27.69
N PRO A 93 -10.59 31.29 28.13
CA PRO A 93 -11.23 31.93 29.28
C PRO A 93 -12.75 32.05 29.15
N GLU A 94 -13.25 32.13 27.91
CA GLU A 94 -14.67 32.25 27.56
C GLU A 94 -15.42 30.90 27.64
N GLY A 95 -14.69 29.79 27.81
CA GLY A 95 -15.26 28.43 27.91
C GLY A 95 -15.26 27.65 26.59
N ASP A 96 -14.88 28.28 25.48
CA ASP A 96 -14.76 27.63 24.18
C ASP A 96 -13.57 26.67 24.15
N THR A 97 -13.64 25.65 23.29
CA THR A 97 -12.57 24.66 23.16
C THR A 97 -12.08 24.59 21.73
N CYS A 98 -10.78 24.81 21.53
CA CYS A 98 -10.08 24.67 20.25
C CYS A 98 -9.24 23.39 20.25
N GLN A 99 -9.19 22.68 19.12
CA GLN A 99 -8.35 21.49 18.99
C GLN A 99 -7.26 21.69 17.94
N PHE A 100 -6.04 21.30 18.26
CA PHE A 100 -4.87 21.38 17.40
C PHE A 100 -4.38 19.94 17.16
N PRO A 101 -4.84 19.27 16.07
CA PRO A 101 -4.36 17.94 15.72
C PRO A 101 -2.90 18.01 15.26
N ILE A 102 -2.06 17.09 15.76
CA ILE A 102 -0.63 17.03 15.46
C ILE A 102 -0.30 15.73 14.71
N TYR A 103 -0.49 14.59 15.37
CA TYR A 103 -0.26 13.24 14.81
C TYR A 103 1.05 13.10 14.00
N ARG A 104 2.14 13.69 14.51
CA ARG A 104 3.46 13.69 13.86
C ARG A 104 4.57 13.56 14.89
N TRP A 105 5.67 12.92 14.48
CA TRP A 105 6.91 12.90 15.24
C TRP A 105 7.58 14.27 15.30
N ILE A 106 7.79 14.78 16.51
CA ILE A 106 8.69 15.91 16.79
C ILE A 106 10.03 15.31 17.21
N MET A 107 10.99 15.33 16.29
CA MET A 107 12.30 14.70 16.48
C MET A 107 13.34 15.71 16.97
N ASP A 108 13.29 16.94 16.45
CA ASP A 108 14.27 18.01 16.66
C ASP A 108 13.95 18.90 17.88
N LYS A 109 14.60 20.07 17.94
CA LYS A 109 14.40 21.12 18.95
C LYS A 109 13.79 22.39 18.34
N GLU A 110 13.36 22.31 17.08
CA GLU A 110 12.82 23.44 16.34
C GLU A 110 11.40 23.76 16.80
N VAL A 111 10.94 24.96 16.47
CA VAL A 111 9.58 25.40 16.77
C VAL A 111 8.63 24.93 15.67
N HIS A 112 7.69 24.06 16.03
CA HIS A 112 6.67 23.51 15.14
C HIS A 112 5.37 24.28 15.28
N LEU A 113 4.74 24.62 14.15
CA LEU A 113 3.46 25.35 14.12
C LEU A 113 2.32 24.38 13.78
N PHE A 114 1.26 24.40 14.59
CA PHE A 114 0.07 23.58 14.36
C PHE A 114 -1.19 24.43 14.32
N ARG A 115 -2.02 24.21 13.30
CA ARG A 115 -3.27 24.93 13.07
C ARG A 115 -4.43 24.32 13.86
N GLU A 116 -5.44 25.14 14.12
CA GLU A 116 -6.73 24.65 14.62
C GLU A 116 -7.31 23.60 13.65
N GLY A 117 -8.03 22.62 14.19
CA GLY A 117 -8.41 21.38 13.52
C GLY A 117 -9.42 21.53 12.39
N THR A 118 -10.14 22.64 12.30
CA THR A 118 -11.12 22.91 11.25
C THR A 118 -10.46 22.90 9.87
N ALA A 119 -11.00 22.12 8.95
CA ALA A 119 -10.46 22.03 7.60
C ALA A 119 -10.64 23.35 6.82
N LYS A 120 -9.60 23.80 6.12
CA LYS A 120 -9.60 25.06 5.36
C LYS A 120 -8.96 24.91 3.98
N ARG A 121 -9.67 25.34 2.93
CA ARG A 121 -9.05 25.56 1.62
C ARG A 121 -8.33 26.91 1.61
N LEU A 122 -7.50 27.13 0.60
CA LEU A 122 -6.74 28.39 0.48
C LEU A 122 -7.68 29.61 0.39
N CYS A 123 -8.79 29.49 -0.36
CA CYS A 123 -9.78 30.56 -0.51
C CYS A 123 -10.59 30.84 0.77
N ASP A 124 -10.69 29.88 1.68
CA ASP A 124 -11.42 30.03 2.95
C ASP A 124 -10.53 30.68 4.04
N GLU A 125 -9.28 30.98 3.72
CA GLU A 125 -8.26 31.45 4.67
C GLU A 125 -8.07 32.96 4.55
N THR A 126 -8.67 33.71 5.48
CA THR A 126 -8.64 35.18 5.52
C THR A 126 -7.58 35.74 6.48
N ASN A 127 -7.25 34.99 7.53
CA ASN A 127 -6.29 35.40 8.54
C ASN A 127 -4.83 35.35 8.00
N HIS A 128 -4.04 36.40 8.26
CA HIS A 128 -2.68 36.52 7.73
C HIS A 128 -1.68 35.54 8.38
N LEU A 129 -1.77 35.32 9.69
CA LEU A 129 -0.93 34.35 10.41
C LEU A 129 -1.22 32.92 9.93
N ALA A 130 -2.49 32.65 9.66
CA ALA A 130 -2.94 31.41 9.07
C ALA A 130 -2.30 31.16 7.69
N ARG A 131 -2.35 32.15 6.79
CA ARG A 131 -1.69 32.07 5.48
C ARG A 131 -0.18 31.89 5.59
N TYR A 132 0.47 32.65 6.47
CA TYR A 132 1.89 32.51 6.72
C TYR A 132 2.28 31.09 7.19
N SER A 133 1.53 30.53 8.14
CA SER A 133 1.74 29.16 8.60
C SER A 133 1.58 28.13 7.47
N ARG A 134 0.58 28.32 6.59
CA ARG A 134 0.40 27.48 5.40
C ARG A 134 1.61 27.57 4.48
N GLU A 135 2.04 28.78 4.12
CA GLU A 135 3.17 29.00 3.20
C GLU A 135 4.46 28.39 3.76
N LYS A 136 4.73 28.57 5.06
CA LYS A 136 5.86 27.95 5.74
C LYS A 136 5.79 26.43 5.68
N GLU A 137 4.64 25.84 6.00
CA GLU A 137 4.42 24.39 5.90
C GLU A 137 4.64 23.87 4.47
N MET A 138 4.09 24.55 3.47
CA MET A 138 4.19 24.15 2.07
C MET A 138 5.63 24.21 1.56
N LYS A 139 6.40 25.23 1.96
CA LYS A 139 7.82 25.34 1.63
C LYS A 139 8.60 24.14 2.20
N THR A 140 8.45 23.86 3.49
CA THR A 140 9.11 22.73 4.15
C THR A 140 8.70 21.39 3.52
N ARG A 141 7.42 21.17 3.21
CA ARG A 141 6.95 19.96 2.53
C ARG A 141 7.54 19.79 1.13
N THR A 142 7.69 20.88 0.39
CA THR A 142 8.29 20.87 -0.95
C THR A 142 9.79 20.52 -0.90
N GLU A 143 10.47 20.83 0.20
CA GLU A 143 11.87 20.46 0.41
C GLU A 143 12.00 19.00 0.89
N LEU A 144 11.10 18.55 1.78
CA LEU A 144 11.12 17.19 2.35
C LEU A 144 10.62 16.12 1.37
N TYR A 145 9.51 16.36 0.68
CA TYR A 145 8.83 15.39 -0.18
C TYR A 145 9.19 15.62 -1.64
N CYS A 146 10.39 15.18 -2.02
CA CYS A 146 10.93 15.36 -3.36
C CYS A 146 10.61 14.16 -4.27
N TRP A 147 10.33 14.46 -5.54
CA TRP A 147 10.19 13.44 -6.57
C TRP A 147 11.56 12.89 -6.97
N ASP A 148 11.57 11.60 -7.29
CA ASP A 148 12.64 10.93 -7.99
C ASP A 148 12.06 9.98 -9.04
N THR A 149 12.92 9.41 -9.87
CA THR A 149 12.55 8.42 -10.88
C THR A 149 13.49 7.23 -10.78
N TYR A 150 12.98 6.11 -10.28
CA TYR A 150 13.74 4.86 -10.17
C TYR A 150 14.38 4.45 -11.51
N LYS A 151 13.61 4.54 -12.60
CA LYS A 151 14.07 4.26 -13.96
C LYS A 151 13.14 4.94 -14.97
N GLU A 152 13.68 5.32 -16.13
CA GLU A 152 12.89 5.85 -17.24
C GLU A 152 11.68 4.94 -17.56
N GLY A 153 10.51 5.56 -17.71
CA GLY A 153 9.23 4.87 -17.94
C GLY A 153 8.50 4.40 -16.68
N PHE A 154 9.12 4.46 -15.50
CA PHE A 154 8.42 4.19 -14.23
C PHE A 154 7.66 5.43 -13.74
N PRO A 155 6.58 5.24 -12.95
CA PRO A 155 5.96 6.34 -12.21
C PRO A 155 6.98 7.03 -11.28
N GLY A 156 6.76 8.31 -11.00
CA GLY A 156 7.57 9.05 -10.04
C GLY A 156 7.47 8.44 -8.64
N SER A 157 8.59 8.43 -7.92
CA SER A 157 8.70 7.90 -6.55
C SER A 157 9.18 8.97 -5.57
N MET A 158 9.11 8.67 -4.28
CA MET A 158 9.75 9.48 -3.25
C MET A 158 11.28 9.39 -3.39
N LYS A 159 11.96 10.54 -3.33
CA LYS A 159 13.42 10.59 -3.28
C LYS A 159 13.92 10.12 -1.91
N ALA A 160 14.51 8.91 -1.87
CA ALA A 160 15.20 8.36 -0.71
C ALA A 160 16.10 7.20 -1.13
N ASP A 161 17.33 7.12 -0.59
CA ASP A 161 18.25 6.02 -0.90
C ASP A 161 17.94 4.77 -0.07
N ASN A 162 17.46 4.98 1.16
CA ASN A 162 17.04 3.89 2.04
C ASN A 162 15.84 4.28 2.93
N PRO A 163 15.13 3.30 3.53
CA PRO A 163 13.93 3.59 4.34
C PRO A 163 14.16 4.50 5.56
N LEU A 164 15.39 4.62 6.06
CA LEU A 164 15.71 5.49 7.20
C LEU A 164 15.93 6.95 6.78
N ASP A 165 16.16 7.21 5.49
CA ASP A 165 16.29 8.58 4.94
C ASP A 165 14.92 9.25 4.72
N LEU A 166 13.85 8.47 4.74
CA LEU A 166 12.49 8.98 4.62
C LEU A 166 12.16 9.91 5.79
N PRO A 167 11.35 10.97 5.60
CA PRO A 167 10.81 11.74 6.71
C PRO A 167 10.12 10.82 7.74
N SER A 168 10.35 11.07 9.03
CA SER A 168 9.84 10.23 10.13
C SER A 168 8.32 10.04 10.10
N GLU A 169 7.58 10.99 9.51
CA GLU A 169 6.12 10.92 9.33
C GLU A 169 5.67 9.78 8.42
N ILE A 170 6.53 9.32 7.50
CA ILE A 170 6.20 8.25 6.53
C ILE A 170 7.05 6.99 6.70
N GLN A 171 7.88 6.93 7.74
CA GLN A 171 8.57 5.71 8.13
C GLN A 171 7.61 4.73 8.80
N PHE A 172 7.97 3.44 8.79
CA PHE A 172 7.26 2.45 9.61
C PHE A 172 7.38 2.79 11.09
N SER A 173 6.30 2.58 11.84
CA SER A 173 6.39 2.53 13.29
C SER A 173 7.34 1.41 13.71
N PHE A 174 7.95 1.56 14.89
CA PHE A 174 8.84 0.55 15.45
C PHE A 174 8.20 -0.85 15.50
N THR A 175 6.92 -0.92 15.89
CA THR A 175 6.17 -2.17 15.95
C THR A 175 6.00 -2.81 14.57
N LYS A 176 5.61 -2.02 13.55
CA LYS A 176 5.43 -2.50 12.18
C LYS A 176 6.76 -2.94 11.55
N ALA A 177 7.83 -2.18 11.75
CA ALA A 177 9.17 -2.54 11.29
C ALA A 177 9.64 -3.85 11.94
N THR A 178 9.49 -3.99 13.27
CA THR A 178 9.85 -5.20 14.00
C THR A 178 9.03 -6.40 13.53
N GLN A 179 7.72 -6.25 13.38
CA GLN A 179 6.84 -7.31 12.89
C GLN A 179 7.20 -7.75 11.48
N PHE A 180 7.48 -6.81 10.57
CA PHE A 180 7.88 -7.12 9.19
C PHE A 180 9.19 -7.92 9.17
N LEU A 181 10.22 -7.45 9.87
CA LEU A 181 11.52 -8.11 9.96
C LEU A 181 11.40 -9.50 10.60
N PHE A 182 10.67 -9.61 11.70
CA PHE A 182 10.46 -10.88 12.39
C PHE A 182 9.73 -11.89 11.48
N THR A 183 8.63 -11.48 10.84
CA THR A 183 7.85 -12.34 9.93
C THR A 183 8.71 -12.83 8.76
N ALA A 184 9.48 -11.94 8.14
CA ALA A 184 10.39 -12.30 7.06
C ALA A 184 11.48 -13.27 7.53
N ALA A 185 12.12 -13.00 8.68
CA ALA A 185 13.16 -13.84 9.25
C ALA A 185 12.65 -15.23 9.65
N THR A 186 11.47 -15.32 10.27
CA THR A 186 10.82 -16.59 10.61
C THR A 186 10.54 -17.41 9.36
N GLY A 187 9.94 -16.81 8.31
CA GLY A 187 9.65 -17.52 7.06
C GLY A 187 10.91 -18.04 6.35
N ILE A 188 11.96 -17.23 6.27
CA ILE A 188 13.24 -17.64 5.68
C ILE A 188 13.90 -18.73 6.51
N THR A 189 13.91 -18.61 7.84
CA THR A 189 14.52 -19.60 8.75
C THR A 189 13.80 -20.94 8.65
N GLU A 190 12.47 -20.93 8.56
CA GLU A 190 11.68 -22.14 8.36
C GLU A 190 12.07 -22.85 7.05
N LEU A 191 12.15 -22.11 5.94
CA LEU A 191 12.57 -22.67 4.65
C LEU A 191 14.00 -23.18 4.68
N LYS A 192 14.89 -22.53 5.43
CA LYS A 192 16.30 -22.94 5.59
C LYS A 192 16.43 -24.21 6.43
N LEU A 193 15.73 -24.32 7.54
CA LEU A 193 15.71 -25.53 8.38
C LEU A 193 15.15 -26.75 7.63
N LYS A 194 14.18 -26.55 6.73
CA LYS A 194 13.68 -27.59 5.82
C LYS A 194 14.61 -27.88 4.63
N GLY A 195 15.70 -27.14 4.49
CA GLY A 195 16.66 -27.27 3.41
C GLY A 195 16.15 -26.79 2.04
N TYR A 196 15.08 -26.00 2.00
CA TYR A 196 14.46 -25.52 0.75
C TYR A 196 15.03 -24.20 0.24
N SER A 197 15.43 -23.27 1.12
CA SER A 197 15.90 -21.93 0.72
C SER A 197 17.09 -21.96 -0.25
N ASP A 198 18.02 -22.89 -0.02
CA ASP A 198 19.28 -22.99 -0.77
C ASP A 198 19.30 -24.19 -1.75
N SER A 199 18.19 -24.92 -1.85
CA SER A 199 18.12 -26.12 -2.68
C SER A 199 18.15 -25.77 -4.17
N LYS A 200 19.06 -26.42 -4.91
CA LYS A 200 19.14 -26.36 -6.37
C LYS A 200 18.61 -27.62 -7.05
N LYS A 201 18.07 -28.55 -6.26
CA LYS A 201 17.58 -29.86 -6.72
C LYS A 201 16.14 -29.71 -7.23
N SER A 202 15.82 -30.42 -8.30
CA SER A 202 14.43 -30.58 -8.73
C SER A 202 13.66 -31.44 -7.73
N TRP A 203 12.38 -31.17 -7.57
CA TRP A 203 11.45 -32.04 -6.87
C TRP A 203 11.37 -33.40 -7.57
N LYS A 204 11.31 -34.50 -6.82
CA LYS A 204 11.22 -35.84 -7.39
C LYS A 204 9.83 -36.15 -7.94
N ASN A 205 8.81 -35.57 -7.33
CA ASN A 205 7.41 -35.67 -7.73
C ASN A 205 6.62 -34.46 -7.20
N ILE A 206 5.37 -34.33 -7.63
CA ILE A 206 4.51 -33.21 -7.26
C ILE A 206 4.14 -33.22 -5.77
N ASP A 207 4.07 -34.41 -5.14
CA ASP A 207 3.70 -34.56 -3.73
C ASP A 207 4.74 -33.95 -2.78
N GLU A 208 6.02 -33.91 -3.18
CA GLU A 208 7.04 -33.23 -2.38
C GLU A 208 6.80 -31.72 -2.24
N ILE A 209 6.16 -31.08 -3.22
CA ILE A 209 5.83 -29.64 -3.17
C ILE A 209 4.83 -29.35 -2.04
N SER A 210 3.93 -30.30 -1.75
CA SER A 210 2.93 -30.14 -0.67
C SER A 210 3.58 -29.99 0.72
N LYS A 211 4.81 -30.49 0.90
CA LYS A 211 5.56 -30.43 2.16
C LYS A 211 6.10 -29.03 2.46
N VAL A 212 6.21 -28.17 1.45
CA VAL A 212 6.62 -26.76 1.63
C VAL A 212 5.61 -26.01 2.50
N PHE A 213 4.31 -26.30 2.32
CA PHE A 213 3.20 -25.59 2.97
C PHE A 213 2.69 -26.26 4.25
N CYS A 214 3.52 -27.04 4.97
CA CYS A 214 3.04 -27.78 6.14
C CYS A 214 2.74 -26.90 7.37
N CYS A 215 3.36 -25.73 7.51
CA CYS A 215 3.24 -24.88 8.72
C CYS A 215 2.37 -23.63 8.52
N ASN A 216 2.14 -23.21 7.27
CA ASN A 216 1.35 -22.00 6.94
C ASN A 216 0.13 -22.38 6.09
N ARG A 217 -0.83 -23.11 6.70
CA ARG A 217 -2.07 -23.52 6.04
C ARG A 217 -3.23 -22.62 6.45
N THR A 218 -3.88 -22.02 5.46
CA THR A 218 -5.25 -21.48 5.61
C THR A 218 -6.27 -22.53 5.21
N VAL A 219 -7.53 -22.39 5.67
CA VAL A 219 -8.66 -23.28 5.31
C VAL A 219 -8.79 -23.45 3.79
N ILE A 220 -8.57 -22.37 3.03
CA ILE A 220 -8.60 -22.35 1.56
C ILE A 220 -7.44 -23.14 0.96
N SER A 221 -6.23 -23.01 1.52
CA SER A 221 -5.09 -23.82 1.07
C SER A 221 -5.29 -25.30 1.43
N ALA A 222 -5.73 -25.61 2.65
CA ALA A 222 -5.86 -26.97 3.18
C ALA A 222 -6.94 -27.80 2.45
N GLY A 223 -8.12 -27.22 2.19
CA GLY A 223 -9.23 -27.91 1.50
C GLY A 223 -9.01 -28.09 -0.01
N ARG A 224 -8.07 -27.34 -0.60
CA ARG A 224 -7.72 -27.46 -2.03
C ARG A 224 -6.56 -28.44 -2.30
N TYR A 225 -5.79 -28.83 -1.28
CA TYR A 225 -4.75 -29.85 -1.40
C TYR A 225 -5.31 -31.29 -1.38
N SER A 226 -6.43 -31.55 -0.71
CA SER A 226 -7.06 -32.88 -0.68
C SER A 226 -7.61 -33.34 -2.04
N ALA A 227 -7.80 -32.41 -2.99
CA ALA A 227 -8.16 -32.68 -4.38
C ALA A 227 -6.95 -32.72 -5.35
N GLY A 228 -5.71 -32.60 -4.83
CA GLY A 228 -4.46 -32.63 -5.61
C GLY A 228 -4.01 -31.27 -6.15
N ILE A 229 -2.68 -31.08 -6.28
CA ILE A 229 -2.06 -29.86 -6.84
C ILE A 229 -2.59 -29.57 -8.26
N ILE A 230 -2.99 -30.62 -9.00
CA ILE A 230 -3.64 -30.53 -10.30
C ILE A 230 -4.98 -29.77 -10.21
N TYR A 231 -5.80 -30.02 -9.18
CA TYR A 231 -7.07 -29.30 -8.96
C TYR A 231 -6.84 -27.82 -8.61
N MET A 232 -5.84 -27.53 -7.78
CA MET A 232 -5.37 -26.16 -7.49
C MET A 232 -4.90 -25.40 -8.74
N MET A 233 -4.21 -26.07 -9.65
CA MET A 233 -3.75 -25.50 -10.93
C MET A 233 -4.83 -25.44 -12.01
N THR A 234 -5.96 -26.13 -11.80
CA THR A 234 -7.12 -26.16 -12.71
C THR A 234 -8.14 -25.06 -12.40
N LEU A 235 -8.17 -24.56 -11.16
CA LEU A 235 -8.98 -23.39 -10.81
C LEU A 235 -8.22 -22.11 -11.19
N LEU A 236 -8.64 -21.47 -12.28
CA LEU A 236 -8.20 -20.13 -12.67
C LEU A 236 -8.56 -19.04 -11.63
N TYR A 237 -9.38 -19.36 -10.62
CA TYR A 237 -10.09 -18.38 -9.78
C TYR A 237 -9.63 -18.36 -8.31
N GLY A 238 -8.31 -18.32 -8.09
CA GLY A 238 -7.72 -18.21 -6.76
C GLY A 238 -7.49 -16.77 -6.28
N GLN A 239 -7.10 -15.87 -7.18
CA GLN A 239 -6.86 -14.45 -6.90
C GLN A 239 -7.56 -13.65 -7.99
N LYS A 240 -8.53 -12.81 -7.60
CA LYS A 240 -9.36 -12.02 -8.53
C LYS A 240 -8.46 -11.02 -9.27
N ILE A 241 -8.21 -11.27 -10.55
CA ILE A 241 -7.49 -10.35 -11.43
C ILE A 241 -8.48 -9.74 -12.42
N LEU A 242 -8.31 -8.43 -12.63
CA LEU A 242 -9.02 -7.59 -13.58
C LEU A 242 -8.91 -8.20 -14.99
N PHE A 243 -9.99 -8.79 -15.49
CA PHE A 243 -10.03 -9.35 -16.84
C PHE A 243 -10.26 -8.23 -17.86
N VAL A 244 -9.43 -8.18 -18.91
CA VAL A 244 -9.78 -7.44 -20.13
C VAL A 244 -10.65 -8.37 -20.97
N PHE A 245 -11.96 -8.16 -20.89
CA PHE A 245 -12.91 -8.87 -21.73
C PHE A 245 -12.94 -8.24 -23.11
N ILE A 246 -12.43 -8.97 -24.09
CA ILE A 246 -12.60 -8.61 -25.49
C ILE A 246 -13.87 -9.28 -26.00
N ASN A 247 -14.79 -8.47 -26.52
CA ASN A 247 -16.06 -8.92 -27.09
C ASN A 247 -15.82 -9.79 -28.34
N GLY A 248 -16.74 -10.73 -28.62
CA GLY A 248 -16.50 -11.92 -29.47
C GLY A 248 -16.00 -11.69 -30.91
N SER A 249 -16.07 -10.46 -31.45
CA SER A 249 -15.63 -10.13 -32.81
C SER A 249 -14.10 -10.06 -32.99
N GLN A 250 -13.31 -9.87 -31.93
CA GLN A 250 -11.84 -9.87 -32.01
C GLN A 250 -11.22 -11.24 -31.70
N ALA A 251 -11.94 -12.14 -31.02
CA ALA A 251 -11.46 -13.48 -30.72
C ALA A 251 -11.38 -14.38 -31.96
N SER A 252 -12.23 -14.13 -32.97
CA SER A 252 -12.27 -14.86 -34.24
C SER A 252 -11.05 -14.62 -35.13
N ASP A 253 -10.37 -13.47 -34.99
CA ASP A 253 -9.17 -13.13 -35.78
C ASP A 253 -7.88 -13.65 -35.15
N ILE A 254 -7.87 -13.90 -33.83
CA ILE A 254 -6.67 -14.20 -33.04
C ILE A 254 -6.34 -15.71 -33.06
N MET A 255 -7.33 -16.58 -33.24
CA MET A 255 -7.14 -18.02 -33.36
C MET A 255 -8.14 -18.56 -34.40
N SER A 256 -7.64 -19.19 -35.46
CA SER A 256 -8.43 -19.56 -36.64
C SER A 256 -9.66 -20.41 -36.31
N PRO A 257 -10.88 -20.02 -36.75
CA PRO A 257 -12.16 -20.70 -36.51
C PRO A 257 -12.17 -22.21 -36.78
N GLU A 258 -11.36 -22.66 -37.72
CA GLU A 258 -11.40 -24.00 -38.30
C GLU A 258 -10.83 -25.09 -37.38
N LYS A 259 -10.01 -24.71 -36.36
CA LYS A 259 -9.45 -25.64 -35.39
C LYS A 259 -10.34 -25.89 -34.16
N TYR A 260 -11.42 -25.11 -33.99
CA TYR A 260 -12.34 -25.27 -32.84
C TYR A 260 -13.39 -26.38 -33.02
N ILE A 261 -13.42 -27.05 -34.17
CA ILE A 261 -14.45 -28.03 -34.57
C ILE A 261 -14.44 -29.30 -33.69
N TYR A 262 -13.44 -29.48 -32.82
CA TYR A 262 -13.26 -30.71 -32.02
C TYR A 262 -13.69 -30.61 -30.55
N TRP A 263 -14.43 -29.57 -30.13
CA TRP A 263 -15.14 -29.66 -28.85
C TRP A 263 -16.37 -30.58 -29.01
N LYS A 264 -16.34 -31.74 -28.34
CA LYS A 264 -17.43 -32.74 -28.33
C LYS A 264 -18.72 -32.08 -27.80
N GLY A 265 -19.54 -31.58 -28.73
CA GLY A 265 -20.81 -30.91 -28.44
C GLY A 265 -21.11 -29.74 -29.38
N ALA A 266 -20.13 -29.21 -30.10
CA ALA A 266 -20.33 -28.07 -31.00
C ALA A 266 -20.20 -28.45 -32.49
N SER A 267 -21.30 -28.39 -33.23
CA SER A 267 -21.24 -28.26 -34.70
C SER A 267 -20.65 -26.91 -35.09
N SER A 268 -20.13 -26.76 -36.32
CA SER A 268 -19.68 -25.46 -36.86
C SER A 268 -20.75 -24.36 -36.73
N SER A 269 -22.03 -24.72 -36.78
CA SER A 269 -23.16 -23.82 -36.52
C SER A 269 -23.23 -23.32 -35.07
N SER A 270 -22.92 -24.16 -34.08
CA SER A 270 -23.04 -23.83 -32.66
C SER A 270 -21.96 -22.87 -32.14
N LEU A 271 -20.74 -22.86 -32.70
CA LEU A 271 -19.70 -21.89 -32.32
C LEU A 271 -20.06 -20.46 -32.77
N CYS A 272 -20.66 -20.34 -33.96
CA CYS A 272 -21.26 -19.09 -34.44
C CYS A 272 -22.44 -18.66 -33.54
N THR A 273 -23.18 -19.62 -32.96
CA THR A 273 -24.21 -19.37 -31.94
C THR A 273 -23.60 -18.93 -30.58
N PHE A 274 -22.49 -19.51 -30.14
CA PHE A 274 -21.85 -19.14 -28.86
C PHE A 274 -21.19 -17.75 -28.90
N THR A 275 -20.62 -17.39 -30.05
CA THR A 275 -20.05 -16.05 -30.28
C THR A 275 -21.14 -14.97 -30.37
N THR A 276 -22.32 -15.29 -30.88
CA THR A 276 -23.49 -14.39 -30.88
C THR A 276 -24.17 -14.26 -29.51
N LEU A 277 -24.00 -15.23 -28.61
CA LEU A 277 -24.57 -15.23 -27.24
C LEU A 277 -23.68 -14.61 -26.16
N GLY A 278 -22.47 -14.12 -26.49
CA GLY A 278 -21.58 -13.46 -25.52
C GLY A 278 -21.02 -14.39 -24.44
N ASN A 279 -20.96 -15.70 -24.69
CA ASN A 279 -20.50 -16.71 -23.72
C ASN A 279 -19.04 -17.11 -23.90
N ILE A 280 -18.31 -16.46 -24.81
CA ILE A 280 -16.90 -16.72 -25.09
C ILE A 280 -16.08 -15.52 -24.62
N PHE A 281 -14.99 -15.80 -23.91
CA PHE A 281 -14.09 -14.78 -23.36
C PHE A 281 -12.65 -15.11 -23.72
N LEU A 282 -11.84 -14.09 -23.94
CA LEU A 282 -10.42 -14.23 -24.23
C LEU A 282 -9.58 -13.63 -23.08
N LEU A 283 -8.61 -14.39 -22.60
CA LEU A 283 -7.50 -13.86 -21.81
C LEU A 283 -6.27 -13.73 -22.71
N ASP A 284 -5.73 -12.52 -22.78
CA ASP A 284 -4.58 -12.20 -23.61
C ASP A 284 -3.42 -11.65 -22.75
N TYR A 285 -2.34 -12.42 -22.67
CA TYR A 285 -1.11 -12.07 -21.96
C TYR A 285 -0.05 -11.45 -22.89
N LYS A 286 -0.46 -10.74 -23.95
CA LYS A 286 0.44 -10.07 -24.90
C LYS A 286 1.51 -9.17 -24.28
N ASN A 287 1.25 -8.60 -23.10
CA ASN A 287 2.22 -7.76 -22.39
C ASN A 287 3.51 -8.51 -22.03
N LEU A 288 3.45 -9.84 -21.99
CA LEU A 288 4.60 -10.70 -21.70
C LEU A 288 5.38 -11.09 -22.97
N ASP A 289 4.86 -10.79 -24.17
CA ASP A 289 5.49 -11.18 -25.43
C ASP A 289 6.79 -10.40 -25.64
N GLY A 290 7.84 -11.10 -26.09
CA GLY A 290 9.17 -10.51 -26.30
C GLY A 290 9.95 -10.15 -25.02
N LEU A 291 9.40 -10.36 -23.82
CA LEU A 291 10.12 -10.08 -22.58
C LEU A 291 11.28 -11.07 -22.36
N LYS A 292 12.39 -10.57 -21.82
CA LYS A 292 13.59 -11.37 -21.52
C LYS A 292 13.44 -12.11 -20.20
N ALA A 293 13.48 -13.44 -20.26
CA ALA A 293 13.45 -14.28 -19.07
C ALA A 293 14.76 -14.21 -18.27
N ASN A 294 14.66 -14.45 -16.96
CA ASN A 294 15.79 -14.43 -16.03
C ASN A 294 16.70 -15.69 -16.15
N VAL A 295 17.86 -15.67 -15.49
CA VAL A 295 18.74 -16.83 -15.29
C VAL A 295 18.81 -17.11 -13.79
N ILE A 296 18.28 -18.25 -13.36
CA ILE A 296 18.27 -18.67 -11.95
C ILE A 296 19.18 -19.88 -11.79
N ASN A 297 20.11 -19.84 -10.83
CA ASN A 297 21.09 -20.91 -10.62
C ASN A 297 21.87 -21.28 -11.89
N ARG A 298 22.26 -20.28 -12.70
CA ARG A 298 22.91 -20.43 -14.01
C ARG A 298 22.07 -21.18 -15.06
N LYS A 299 20.78 -21.39 -14.80
CA LYS A 299 19.84 -22.02 -15.73
C LYS A 299 18.90 -20.97 -16.33
N LYS A 300 18.83 -20.94 -17.66
CA LYS A 300 17.89 -20.08 -18.41
C LYS A 300 16.45 -20.42 -18.00
N GLN A 301 15.69 -19.40 -17.62
CA GLN A 301 14.26 -19.51 -17.39
C GLN A 301 13.50 -19.20 -18.69
N TYR A 302 12.21 -19.50 -18.69
CA TYR A 302 11.33 -19.31 -19.84
C TYR A 302 10.05 -18.61 -19.43
N MET A 303 9.48 -17.86 -20.37
CA MET A 303 8.20 -17.18 -20.21
C MET A 303 7.33 -17.48 -21.42
N ALA A 304 6.02 -17.44 -21.20
CA ALA A 304 5.00 -17.58 -22.22
C ALA A 304 4.18 -16.29 -22.28
N ALA A 305 3.52 -16.05 -23.40
CA ALA A 305 2.56 -14.96 -23.56
C ALA A 305 1.24 -15.54 -24.08
N PRO A 306 0.50 -16.28 -23.23
CA PRO A 306 -0.59 -17.11 -23.71
C PRO A 306 -1.81 -16.33 -24.19
N LEU A 307 -2.60 -17.00 -25.02
CA LEU A 307 -3.97 -16.66 -25.36
C LEU A 307 -4.86 -17.80 -24.83
N VAL A 308 -5.86 -17.47 -24.01
CA VAL A 308 -6.75 -18.46 -23.40
C VAL A 308 -8.18 -18.14 -23.79
N LEU A 309 -8.83 -19.08 -24.47
CA LEU A 309 -10.25 -19.00 -24.75
C LEU A 309 -11.01 -19.69 -23.61
N LEU A 310 -11.98 -18.96 -23.06
CA LEU A 310 -12.86 -19.40 -22.00
C LEU A 310 -14.29 -19.47 -22.52
N TYR A 311 -15.05 -20.44 -22.02
CA TYR A 311 -16.48 -20.54 -22.23
C TYR A 311 -17.22 -20.42 -20.91
N ARG A 312 -18.29 -19.63 -20.87
CA ARG A 312 -19.25 -19.60 -19.76
C ARG A 312 -20.28 -20.70 -19.98
N THR A 313 -20.24 -21.70 -19.10
CA THR A 313 -21.20 -22.79 -19.09
C THR A 313 -22.58 -22.32 -18.62
N PRO A 314 -23.66 -23.09 -18.86
CA PRO A 314 -25.01 -22.75 -18.39
C PRO A 314 -25.14 -22.61 -16.86
N ASP A 315 -24.24 -23.21 -16.09
CA ASP A 315 -24.14 -23.05 -14.63
C ASP A 315 -23.21 -21.89 -14.20
N ASP A 316 -22.97 -20.94 -15.11
CA ASP A 316 -22.19 -19.71 -14.88
C ASP A 316 -20.73 -19.93 -14.46
N LYS A 317 -20.15 -21.06 -14.86
CA LYS A 317 -18.72 -21.32 -14.66
C LYS A 317 -17.93 -20.98 -15.91
N LEU A 318 -16.79 -20.32 -15.71
CA LEU A 318 -15.84 -20.08 -16.78
C LEU A 318 -14.84 -21.23 -16.85
N VAL A 319 -14.78 -21.89 -18.00
CA VAL A 319 -13.88 -23.03 -18.25
C VAL A 319 -12.97 -22.76 -19.44
N PRO A 320 -11.67 -23.07 -19.36
CA PRO A 320 -10.77 -22.96 -20.51
C PRO A 320 -11.09 -24.03 -21.55
N ILE A 321 -11.26 -23.58 -22.80
CA ILE A 321 -11.61 -24.44 -23.94
C ILE A 321 -10.50 -24.48 -25.00
N ALA A 322 -9.58 -23.52 -25.00
CA ALA A 322 -8.38 -23.54 -25.84
C ALA A 322 -7.25 -22.70 -25.23
N ILE A 323 -5.99 -23.12 -25.40
CA ILE A 323 -4.80 -22.39 -24.95
C ILE A 323 -3.75 -22.38 -26.08
N GLN A 324 -3.28 -21.20 -26.48
CA GLN A 324 -2.07 -21.04 -27.30
C GLN A 324 -0.99 -20.35 -26.46
N LEU A 325 0.24 -20.89 -26.41
CA LEU A 325 1.25 -20.43 -25.43
C LEU A 325 2.07 -19.21 -25.87
N LYS A 326 2.14 -18.94 -27.18
CA LYS A 326 2.73 -17.72 -27.73
C LYS A 326 1.68 -16.94 -28.54
N GLN A 327 1.92 -15.65 -28.75
CA GLN A 327 1.01 -14.76 -29.47
C GLN A 327 0.81 -15.15 -30.95
N LYS A 328 1.87 -15.56 -31.64
CA LYS A 328 1.83 -15.88 -33.08
C LYS A 328 1.58 -17.38 -33.33
N PRO A 329 0.53 -17.76 -34.07
CA PRO A 329 0.31 -19.15 -34.47
C PRO A 329 1.50 -19.68 -35.29
N ALA A 330 1.96 -20.89 -34.98
CA ALA A 330 3.05 -21.54 -35.70
C ALA A 330 2.97 -23.06 -35.53
N LYS A 331 3.70 -23.81 -36.37
CA LYS A 331 3.76 -25.28 -36.26
C LYS A 331 4.32 -25.74 -34.90
N ASP A 332 5.24 -24.98 -34.32
CA ASP A 332 5.83 -25.20 -33.00
C ASP A 332 5.09 -24.46 -31.86
N ASN A 333 3.94 -23.84 -32.16
CA ASN A 333 3.06 -23.19 -31.19
C ASN A 333 1.62 -23.66 -31.42
N PRO A 334 1.31 -24.92 -31.06
CA PRO A 334 -0.02 -25.48 -31.25
C PRO A 334 -1.05 -24.82 -30.33
N ILE A 335 -2.33 -25.03 -30.66
CA ILE A 335 -3.45 -24.73 -29.78
C ILE A 335 -3.74 -26.01 -29.00
N PHE A 336 -3.58 -25.95 -27.69
CA PHE A 336 -3.90 -27.03 -26.77
C PHE A 336 -5.40 -27.00 -26.44
N LEU A 337 -6.00 -28.18 -26.38
CA LEU A 337 -7.42 -28.38 -26.10
C LEU A 337 -7.62 -29.29 -24.87
N PRO A 338 -8.78 -29.20 -24.18
CA PRO A 338 -9.13 -30.13 -23.10
C PRO A 338 -9.18 -31.60 -23.51
N THR A 339 -9.25 -31.87 -24.82
CA THR A 339 -9.29 -33.21 -25.42
C THR A 339 -7.90 -33.79 -25.73
N ASP A 340 -6.84 -32.99 -25.59
CA ASP A 340 -5.47 -33.47 -25.72
C ASP A 340 -5.11 -34.42 -24.58
N SER A 341 -3.89 -34.96 -24.59
CA SER A 341 -3.42 -35.81 -23.49
C SER A 341 -3.50 -35.05 -22.16
N GLU A 342 -3.73 -35.78 -21.06
CA GLU A 342 -3.87 -35.20 -19.72
C GLU A 342 -2.71 -34.25 -19.39
N TYR A 343 -1.48 -34.66 -19.72
CA TYR A 343 -0.28 -33.89 -19.41
C TYR A 343 -0.05 -32.71 -20.36
N ASP A 344 -0.42 -32.81 -21.64
CA ASP A 344 -0.31 -31.66 -22.56
C ASP A 344 -1.25 -30.54 -22.13
N TRP A 345 -2.51 -30.87 -21.85
CA TRP A 345 -3.49 -29.90 -21.37
C TRP A 345 -3.14 -29.35 -19.99
N LEU A 346 -2.65 -30.21 -19.07
CA LEU A 346 -2.19 -29.76 -17.77
C LEU A 346 -1.01 -28.81 -17.89
N LEU A 347 0.01 -29.13 -18.70
CA LEU A 347 1.18 -28.30 -18.87
C LEU A 347 0.82 -26.94 -19.50
N ALA A 348 -0.07 -26.91 -20.49
CA ALA A 348 -0.58 -25.67 -21.07
C ALA A 348 -1.22 -24.76 -19.99
N LYS A 349 -2.05 -25.32 -19.11
CA LYS A 349 -2.61 -24.57 -17.96
C LYS A 349 -1.53 -24.09 -16.99
N ILE A 350 -0.50 -24.89 -16.72
CA ILE A 350 0.62 -24.48 -15.85
C ILE A 350 1.34 -23.26 -16.42
N PHE A 351 1.60 -23.23 -17.72
CA PHE A 351 2.19 -22.06 -18.38
C PHE A 351 1.29 -20.82 -18.29
N VAL A 352 -0.04 -20.98 -18.43
CA VAL A 352 -1.00 -19.89 -18.19
C VAL A 352 -0.93 -19.39 -16.75
N ARG A 353 -0.89 -20.28 -15.75
CA ARG A 353 -0.75 -19.88 -14.34
C ARG A 353 0.58 -19.18 -14.05
N SER A 354 1.65 -19.57 -14.75
CA SER A 354 2.96 -18.91 -14.65
C SER A 354 2.92 -17.48 -15.23
N ALA A 355 2.30 -17.30 -16.40
CA ALA A 355 2.08 -15.98 -17.00
C ALA A 355 1.19 -15.10 -16.12
N ASP A 356 0.09 -15.65 -15.59
CA ASP A 356 -0.81 -14.97 -14.65
C ASP A 356 -0.07 -14.48 -13.40
N PHE A 357 0.81 -15.32 -12.83
CA PHE A 357 1.62 -14.92 -11.69
C PHE A 357 2.54 -13.73 -11.99
N GLN A 358 3.16 -13.70 -13.19
CA GLN A 358 4.03 -12.62 -13.61
C GLN A 358 3.25 -11.31 -13.81
N GLU A 359 2.14 -11.35 -14.54
CA GLU A 359 1.27 -10.20 -14.77
C GLU A 359 0.68 -9.68 -13.44
N HIS A 360 0.25 -10.58 -12.56
CA HIS A 360 -0.27 -10.22 -11.25
C HIS A 360 0.77 -9.50 -10.40
N GLN A 361 1.95 -10.10 -10.20
CA GLN A 361 2.94 -9.54 -9.27
C GLN A 361 3.49 -8.20 -9.76
N LEU A 362 3.73 -8.06 -11.07
CA LEU A 362 4.38 -6.87 -11.62
C LEU A 362 3.39 -5.75 -11.97
N ASN A 363 2.29 -6.08 -12.64
CA ASN A 363 1.33 -5.07 -13.10
C ASN A 363 0.25 -4.81 -12.04
N VAL A 364 -0.50 -5.83 -11.66
CA VAL A 364 -1.68 -5.64 -10.79
C VAL A 364 -1.26 -5.26 -9.37
N HIS A 365 -0.29 -5.96 -8.81
CA HIS A 365 0.19 -5.74 -7.45
C HIS A 365 1.21 -4.59 -7.42
N LEU A 366 2.42 -4.76 -7.94
CA LEU A 366 3.47 -3.75 -7.79
C LEU A 366 3.09 -2.40 -8.45
N LEU A 367 2.79 -2.37 -9.75
CA LEU A 367 2.55 -1.12 -10.46
C LEU A 367 1.24 -0.44 -10.05
N ARG A 368 0.11 -1.15 -10.15
CA ARG A 368 -1.22 -0.56 -9.99
C ARG A 368 -1.68 -0.36 -8.54
N THR A 369 -1.03 -1.01 -7.56
CA THR A 369 -1.26 -0.68 -6.15
C THR A 369 -0.11 0.09 -5.54
N HIS A 370 1.10 -0.46 -5.51
CA HIS A 370 2.19 0.17 -4.73
C HIS A 370 2.73 1.43 -5.40
N LEU A 371 3.25 1.33 -6.63
CA LEU A 371 3.88 2.46 -7.31
C LEU A 371 2.88 3.58 -7.60
N LEU A 372 1.66 3.23 -8.00
CA LEU A 372 0.63 4.23 -8.26
C LEU A 372 0.12 4.91 -6.96
N ALA A 373 -0.04 4.16 -5.86
CA ALA A 373 -0.41 4.77 -4.58
C ALA A 373 0.70 5.69 -4.04
N GLU A 374 1.97 5.34 -4.27
CA GLU A 374 3.11 6.19 -3.91
C GLU A 374 3.05 7.55 -4.61
N VAL A 375 2.74 7.58 -5.92
CA VAL A 375 2.54 8.84 -6.67
C VAL A 375 1.49 9.73 -5.98
N PHE A 376 0.35 9.16 -5.61
CA PHE A 376 -0.69 9.94 -4.92
C PHE A 376 -0.24 10.41 -3.53
N ALA A 377 0.49 9.57 -2.78
CA ALA A 377 1.00 9.91 -1.47
C ALA A 377 2.01 11.06 -1.53
N VAL A 378 3.01 10.98 -2.42
CA VAL A 378 4.02 12.05 -2.61
C VAL A 378 3.34 13.34 -3.09
N ALA A 379 2.43 13.26 -4.07
CA ALA A 379 1.69 14.42 -4.55
C ALA A 379 0.87 15.09 -3.45
N LEU A 380 0.19 14.32 -2.60
CA LEU A 380 -0.57 14.85 -1.48
C LEU A 380 0.35 15.52 -0.45
N LEU A 381 1.37 14.80 0.03
CA LEU A 381 2.27 15.27 1.10
C LEU A 381 3.04 16.52 0.68
N ARG A 382 3.37 16.64 -0.61
CA ARG A 382 4.08 17.78 -1.17
C ARG A 382 3.19 19.00 -1.41
N ASN A 383 1.92 18.81 -1.79
CA ASN A 383 1.06 19.90 -2.31
C ASN A 383 -0.12 20.28 -1.40
N MET A 384 -0.43 19.49 -0.36
CA MET A 384 -1.56 19.75 0.52
C MET A 384 -1.08 19.97 1.97
N PRO A 385 -1.38 21.14 2.59
CA PRO A 385 -1.06 21.38 3.99
C PRO A 385 -1.98 20.56 4.91
N MET A 386 -1.58 20.34 6.17
CA MET A 386 -2.34 19.53 7.13
C MET A 386 -3.78 20.01 7.35
N VAL A 387 -4.01 21.32 7.21
CA VAL A 387 -5.33 21.94 7.38
C VAL A 387 -6.27 21.65 6.19
N HIS A 388 -5.74 21.21 5.05
CA HIS A 388 -6.54 21.00 3.84
C HIS A 388 -7.49 19.80 3.99
N PRO A 389 -8.76 19.90 3.53
CA PRO A 389 -9.72 18.79 3.62
C PRO A 389 -9.21 17.48 3.00
N LEU A 390 -8.58 17.54 1.83
CA LEU A 390 -8.03 16.34 1.16
C LEU A 390 -6.92 15.67 1.97
N TYR A 391 -6.09 16.45 2.66
CA TYR A 391 -5.05 15.90 3.53
C TYR A 391 -5.68 15.11 4.68
N LYS A 392 -6.68 15.70 5.35
CA LYS A 392 -7.35 15.09 6.49
C LYS A 392 -8.07 13.79 6.14
N VAL A 393 -8.75 13.74 4.97
CA VAL A 393 -9.42 12.52 4.50
C VAL A 393 -8.41 11.41 4.24
N HIS A 394 -7.33 11.71 3.53
CA HIS A 394 -6.33 10.69 3.19
C HIS A 394 -5.55 10.17 4.41
N ASN A 395 -5.14 11.05 5.34
CA ASN A 395 -4.41 10.61 6.54
C ASN A 395 -5.25 9.65 7.40
N THR A 396 -6.58 9.81 7.41
CA THR A 396 -7.49 8.89 8.11
C THR A 396 -7.43 7.48 7.51
N VAL A 397 -7.27 7.37 6.18
CA VAL A 397 -7.14 6.07 5.48
C VAL A 397 -5.78 5.43 5.75
N GLN A 398 -4.68 6.20 5.78
CA GLN A 398 -3.34 5.66 6.05
C GLN A 398 -3.19 5.12 7.49
N HIS A 399 -3.68 5.84 8.50
CA HIS A 399 -3.60 5.39 9.90
C HIS A 399 -4.52 4.20 10.24
N SER A 400 -5.51 3.89 9.39
CA SER A 400 -6.37 2.72 9.56
C SER A 400 -5.77 1.43 8.97
N ILE A 401 -4.69 1.55 8.19
CA ILE A 401 -4.04 0.45 7.45
C ILE A 401 -2.65 0.11 8.03
N THR A 402 -2.09 0.98 8.88
CA THR A 402 -0.89 0.74 9.67
C THR A 402 -1.23 0.26 11.06
#